data_AF-A0A182N9Y1-F1
#
_entry.id   AF-A0A182N9Y1-F1
#
_cell.length_a   1.000
_cell.length_b   1.000
_cell.length_c   1.000
_cell.angle_alpha   90.00
_cell.angle_beta   90.00
_cell.angle_gamma   90.00
#
_symmetry.space_group_name_H-M   'P 1'
#
loop_
_entity.id
_entity.type
_entity.pdbx_description
1 polymer ?
#
loop_
_entity_poly.entity_id
_entity_poly.type
_entity_poly.pdbx_seq_one_letter_code
_entity_poly.pdbx_strand_id
1 'polypeptide(L)'
;MRLKTNYVLPTDARTLLHTNRKKPNLTVAGRGKFWYRGIRQSLTENLRFVAVTCSTLTLNVFADGFSLHNDKRMQCWPIMINVIELPNVRPITVGIFCGYSKPPDINTFITPFVDEMNDLMDEGIMLNGMHKKT
;
A
#
# COMPACT_ATOMS: atom_id res chain seq x y z
N MET A 1 15.73 31.40 -9.97
CA MET A 1 17.07 30.83 -9.72
C MET A 1 17.08 29.36 -10.16
N ARG A 2 17.43 29.08 -11.43
CA ARG A 2 17.75 27.71 -11.88
C ARG A 2 19.27 27.67 -12.05
N LEU A 3 19.97 27.11 -11.05
CA LEU A 3 21.41 26.85 -11.16
C LEU A 3 21.63 25.82 -12.26
N LYS A 4 22.60 26.07 -13.15
CA LYS A 4 23.01 25.13 -14.19
C LYS A 4 23.65 23.92 -13.52
N THR A 5 22.95 22.80 -13.51
CA THR A 5 23.51 21.51 -13.09
C THR A 5 24.18 20.85 -14.29
N ASN A 6 25.31 20.16 -14.10
CA ASN A 6 25.98 19.40 -15.17
C ASN A 6 25.26 18.08 -15.55
N TYR A 7 24.03 17.87 -15.07
CA TYR A 7 23.25 16.66 -15.36
C TYR A 7 22.47 16.83 -16.67
N VAL A 8 22.57 15.82 -17.54
CA VAL A 8 21.70 15.67 -18.71
C VAL A 8 20.37 15.13 -18.21
N LEU A 9 19.38 16.02 -18.05
CA LEU A 9 18.02 15.64 -17.68
C LEU A 9 17.19 15.38 -18.94
N PRO A 10 16.24 14.42 -18.90
CA PRO A 10 15.25 14.28 -19.95
C PRO A 10 14.49 15.58 -20.17
N THR A 11 14.21 15.91 -21.43
CA THR A 11 13.50 17.15 -21.82
C THR A 11 12.12 17.25 -21.18
N ASP A 12 11.51 16.11 -20.88
CA ASP A 12 10.21 16.01 -20.23
C ASP A 12 10.36 15.58 -18.78
N ALA A 13 9.96 16.44 -17.85
CA ALA A 13 9.95 16.13 -16.41
C ALA A 13 9.16 14.84 -16.08
N ARG A 14 8.17 14.47 -16.90
CA ARG A 14 7.40 13.21 -16.76
C ARG A 14 8.24 11.96 -17.05
N THR A 15 9.37 12.10 -17.71
CA THR A 15 10.30 11.01 -18.07
C THR A 15 11.54 10.96 -17.16
N LEU A 16 11.70 11.95 -16.27
CA LEU A 16 12.79 11.99 -15.31
C LEU A 16 12.74 10.80 -14.34
N LEU A 17 11.55 10.51 -13.83
CA LEU A 17 11.26 9.32 -13.05
C LEU A 17 10.76 8.28 -14.05
N HIS A 18 11.51 7.20 -14.25
CA HIS A 18 11.11 6.04 -15.05
C HIS A 18 9.99 5.27 -14.35
N THR A 19 8.86 5.94 -14.08
CA THR A 19 7.73 5.41 -13.33
C THR A 19 7.24 4.16 -14.04
N ASN A 20 7.22 3.05 -13.30
CA ASN A 20 6.81 1.76 -13.82
C ASN A 20 5.40 1.87 -14.41
N ARG A 21 5.27 1.63 -15.72
CA ARG A 21 4.01 1.74 -16.47
C ARG A 21 3.26 0.41 -16.56
N LYS A 22 3.76 -0.65 -15.92
CA LYS A 22 3.04 -1.93 -15.84
C LYS A 22 1.72 -1.69 -15.12
N LYS A 23 0.63 -2.12 -15.76
CA LYS A 23 -0.69 -2.04 -15.15
C LYS A 23 -0.73 -2.94 -13.92
N PRO A 24 -1.25 -2.45 -12.77
CA PRO A 24 -1.43 -3.31 -11.62
C PRO A 24 -2.46 -4.40 -11.93
N ASN A 25 -2.37 -5.53 -11.24
CA ASN A 25 -3.41 -6.55 -11.24
C ASN A 25 -4.62 -5.97 -10.50
N LEU A 26 -5.74 -5.80 -11.23
CA LEU A 26 -6.97 -5.26 -10.69
C LEU A 26 -8.04 -6.35 -10.74
N THR A 27 -8.73 -6.57 -9.63
CA THR A 27 -9.94 -7.40 -9.60
C THR A 27 -11.18 -6.52 -9.77
N VAL A 28 -12.20 -7.08 -10.42
CA VAL A 28 -13.50 -6.42 -10.54
C VAL A 28 -14.30 -6.73 -9.29
N ALA A 29 -14.81 -5.70 -8.62
CA ALA A 29 -15.65 -5.82 -7.43
C ALA A 29 -16.96 -5.06 -7.67
N GLY A 30 -17.95 -5.76 -8.23
CA GLY A 30 -19.19 -5.19 -8.79
C GLY A 30 -18.93 -4.06 -9.79
N ARG A 31 -19.33 -2.81 -9.45
CA ARG A 31 -19.12 -1.63 -10.31
C ARG A 31 -17.81 -0.87 -10.02
N GLY A 32 -16.94 -1.43 -9.18
CA GLY A 32 -15.64 -0.86 -8.83
C GLY A 32 -14.47 -1.75 -9.23
N LYS A 33 -13.27 -1.25 -8.96
CA LYS A 33 -12.00 -1.96 -9.14
C LYS A 33 -11.32 -2.07 -7.79
N PHE A 34 -10.76 -3.22 -7.52
CA PHE A 34 -9.97 -3.46 -6.33
C PHE A 34 -8.53 -3.80 -6.71
N TRP A 35 -7.60 -3.16 -6.02
CA TRP A 35 -6.19 -3.43 -6.09
C TRP A 35 -5.74 -3.91 -4.73
N TYR A 36 -5.10 -5.07 -4.68
CA TYR A 36 -4.47 -5.58 -3.48
C TYR A 36 -2.99 -5.82 -3.75
N ARG A 37 -2.14 -5.16 -2.97
CA ARG A 37 -0.68 -5.31 -3.02
C ARG A 37 -0.18 -6.35 -2.04
N GLY A 38 -0.88 -6.50 -0.93
CA GLY A 38 -0.47 -7.34 0.18
C GLY A 38 0.44 -6.64 1.17
N ILE A 39 0.43 -7.14 2.39
CA ILE A 39 1.09 -6.65 3.58
C ILE A 39 2.57 -6.97 3.52
N ARG A 40 2.93 -8.21 3.18
CA ARG A 40 4.32 -8.69 3.11
C ARG A 40 5.11 -7.89 2.09
N GLN A 41 4.57 -7.74 0.89
CA GLN A 41 5.20 -6.94 -0.16
C GLN A 41 5.31 -5.47 0.26
N SER A 42 4.23 -4.92 0.82
CA SER A 42 4.19 -3.51 1.22
C SER A 42 5.18 -3.19 2.34
N LEU A 43 5.30 -4.02 3.38
CA LEU A 43 6.26 -3.83 4.46
C LEU A 43 7.69 -4.01 3.97
N THR A 44 7.97 -5.05 3.19
CA THR A 44 9.32 -5.32 2.65
C THR A 44 9.84 -4.14 1.83
N GLU A 45 9.01 -3.57 0.96
CA GLU A 45 9.44 -2.48 0.08
C GLU A 45 9.53 -1.13 0.82
N ASN A 46 8.60 -0.83 1.75
CA ASN A 46 8.60 0.44 2.48
C ASN A 46 9.66 0.48 3.61
N LEU A 47 10.01 -0.67 4.19
CA LEU A 47 10.97 -0.78 5.29
C LEU A 47 12.37 -1.20 4.86
N ARG A 48 12.62 -1.32 3.55
CA ARG A 48 13.92 -1.76 2.98
C ARG A 48 15.14 -0.99 3.48
N PHE A 49 14.97 0.28 3.84
CA PHE A 49 16.04 1.17 4.32
C PHE A 49 15.80 1.66 5.75
N VAL A 50 14.85 1.05 6.46
CA VAL A 50 14.51 1.38 7.84
C VAL A 50 15.08 0.30 8.74
N ALA A 51 15.84 0.70 9.77
CA ALA A 51 16.33 -0.24 10.77
C ALA A 51 15.17 -0.69 11.67
N VAL A 52 14.80 -1.98 11.59
CA VAL A 52 13.74 -2.58 12.39
C VAL A 52 14.37 -3.40 13.52
N THR A 53 14.50 -2.79 14.70
CA THR A 53 15.18 -3.38 15.87
C THR A 53 14.25 -4.24 16.74
N CYS A 54 12.95 -4.03 16.68
CA CYS A 54 11.97 -4.84 17.42
C CYS A 54 11.92 -6.29 16.92
N SER A 55 11.55 -7.24 17.77
CA SER A 55 11.34 -8.65 17.41
C SER A 55 9.92 -8.93 16.92
N THR A 56 8.96 -8.13 17.37
CA THR A 56 7.54 -8.22 17.02
C THR A 56 7.10 -6.89 16.40
N LEU A 57 6.24 -6.97 15.39
CA LEU A 57 5.61 -5.82 14.74
C LEU A 57 4.13 -5.79 15.08
N THR A 58 3.68 -4.71 15.70
CA THR A 58 2.26 -4.51 15.94
C THR A 58 1.70 -3.61 14.85
N LEU A 59 0.64 -4.09 14.18
CA LEU A 59 0.02 -3.35 13.07
C LEU A 59 -1.29 -2.69 13.53
N ASN A 60 -1.44 -1.38 13.33
CA ASN A 60 -2.79 -0.80 13.28
C ASN A 60 -3.31 -0.86 11.86
N VAL A 61 -4.59 -1.22 11.72
CA VAL A 61 -5.28 -1.35 10.44
C VAL A 61 -6.35 -0.28 10.34
N PHE A 62 -6.38 0.42 9.20
CA PHE A 62 -7.36 1.43 8.87
C PHE A 62 -8.03 1.07 7.55
N ALA A 63 -9.36 0.96 7.55
CA ALA A 63 -10.15 0.73 6.36
C ALA A 63 -11.39 1.64 6.39
N ASP A 64 -11.29 2.79 5.72
CA ASP A 64 -12.37 3.78 5.67
C ASP A 64 -12.55 4.34 4.26
N GLY A 65 -13.76 4.83 3.96
CA GLY A 65 -14.15 5.35 2.66
C GLY A 65 -14.05 6.86 2.58
N PHE A 66 -13.53 7.38 1.46
CA PHE A 66 -13.57 8.80 1.14
C PHE A 66 -14.01 9.05 -0.30
N SER A 67 -14.73 10.15 -0.50
CA SER A 67 -15.14 10.59 -1.85
C SER A 67 -13.98 11.29 -2.55
N LEU A 68 -13.77 10.99 -3.83
CA LEU A 68 -12.77 11.70 -4.63
C LEU A 68 -13.31 13.08 -5.03
N HIS A 69 -12.50 14.11 -4.81
CA HIS A 69 -12.87 15.54 -4.99
C HIS A 69 -13.55 15.87 -6.33
N ASN A 70 -13.18 15.16 -7.40
CA ASN A 70 -13.64 15.49 -8.76
C ASN A 70 -14.92 14.75 -9.17
N ASP A 71 -15.32 13.71 -8.44
CA ASP A 71 -16.58 13.00 -8.67
C ASP A 71 -17.19 12.62 -7.32
N LYS A 72 -18.20 13.38 -6.91
CA LYS A 72 -18.90 13.18 -5.62
C LYS A 72 -19.46 11.76 -5.46
N ARG A 73 -19.66 11.02 -6.57
CA ARG A 73 -20.17 9.64 -6.55
C ARG A 73 -19.06 8.60 -6.48
N MET A 74 -17.84 8.94 -6.88
CA MET A 74 -16.70 8.02 -6.81
C MET A 74 -16.17 7.99 -5.38
N GLN A 75 -16.13 6.80 -4.79
CA GLN A 75 -15.60 6.53 -3.47
C GLN A 75 -14.37 5.65 -3.59
N CYS A 76 -13.37 5.93 -2.76
CA CYS A 76 -12.22 5.06 -2.57
C CYS A 76 -12.15 4.60 -1.13
N TRP A 77 -11.84 3.32 -0.96
CA TRP A 77 -11.78 2.60 0.30
C TRP A 77 -10.40 1.95 0.38
N PRO A 78 -9.39 2.66 0.88
CA PRO A 78 -8.07 2.08 1.13
C PRO A 78 -8.09 1.17 2.36
N ILE A 79 -7.29 0.11 2.30
CA ILE A 79 -6.80 -0.63 3.45
C ILE A 79 -5.39 -0.14 3.69
N MET A 80 -5.15 0.47 4.84
CA MET A 80 -3.87 1.01 5.25
C MET A 80 -3.41 0.36 6.54
N ILE A 81 -2.10 0.21 6.68
CA ILE A 81 -1.47 -0.25 7.91
C ILE A 81 -0.44 0.76 8.39
N ASN A 82 -0.22 0.83 9.69
CA ASN A 82 0.97 1.43 10.27
C ASN A 82 1.64 0.44 11.22
N VAL A 83 2.94 0.60 11.43
CA VAL A 83 3.71 -0.21 12.38
C VAL A 83 3.89 0.63 13.64
N ILE A 84 3.37 0.17 14.78
CA ILE A 84 3.36 0.94 16.03
C ILE A 84 4.78 1.25 16.49
N GLU A 85 5.69 0.30 16.36
CA GLU A 85 7.09 0.43 16.77
C GLU A 85 7.88 1.40 15.87
N LEU A 86 7.32 1.81 14.73
CA LEU A 86 7.96 2.69 13.76
C LEU A 86 7.09 3.94 13.47
N PRO A 87 6.90 4.85 14.46
CA PRO A 87 5.98 5.99 14.33
C PRO A 87 6.38 7.00 13.24
N ASN A 88 7.65 7.00 12.81
CA ASN A 88 8.14 7.85 11.73
C ASN A 88 7.83 7.29 10.33
N VAL A 89 7.38 6.04 10.25
CA VAL A 89 6.95 5.42 8.99
C VAL A 89 5.49 5.82 8.75
N ARG A 90 5.24 6.45 7.60
CA ARG A 90 3.88 6.85 7.21
C ARG A 90 2.99 5.63 7.01
N PRO A 91 1.66 5.77 7.17
CA PRO A 91 0.72 4.70 6.83
C PRO A 91 0.95 4.17 5.42
N ILE A 92 0.97 2.84 5.30
CA ILE A 92 1.24 2.12 4.07
C ILE A 92 -0.08 1.58 3.55
N THR A 93 -0.43 1.94 2.32
CA THR A 93 -1.61 1.38 1.66
C THR A 93 -1.30 -0.01 1.10
N VAL A 94 -2.05 -1.02 1.57
CA VAL A 94 -1.91 -2.43 1.17
C VAL A 94 -3.01 -2.89 0.22
N GLY A 95 -4.14 -2.19 0.19
CA GLY A 95 -5.23 -2.42 -0.74
C GLY A 95 -6.03 -1.15 -0.98
N ILE A 96 -6.68 -1.04 -2.14
CA ILE A 96 -7.56 0.08 -2.47
C ILE A 96 -8.71 -0.45 -3.33
N PHE A 97 -9.94 -0.25 -2.87
CA PHE A 97 -11.12 -0.34 -3.72
C PHE A 97 -11.52 1.05 -4.17
N CYS A 98 -11.87 1.24 -5.44
CA CYS A 98 -12.53 2.46 -5.91
C CYS A 98 -13.72 2.12 -6.81
N GLY A 99 -14.86 2.77 -6.56
CA GLY A 99 -16.10 2.56 -7.30
C GLY A 99 -17.16 3.61 -6.96
N TYR A 100 -18.31 3.56 -7.64
CA TYR A 100 -19.41 4.51 -7.45
C TYR A 100 -20.27 4.28 -6.19
N SER A 101 -19.87 3.31 -5.38
CA SER A 101 -20.51 2.92 -4.13
C SER A 101 -19.46 2.24 -3.25
N LYS A 102 -19.81 1.95 -1.99
CA LYS A 102 -19.05 1.00 -1.17
C LYS A 102 -18.83 -0.35 -1.90
N PRO A 103 -17.81 -1.14 -1.52
CA PRO A 103 -17.65 -2.50 -2.01
C PRO A 103 -18.98 -3.27 -1.85
N PRO A 104 -19.51 -3.86 -2.94
CA PRO A 104 -20.81 -4.54 -2.88
C PRO A 104 -20.76 -5.82 -2.04
N ASP A 105 -19.58 -6.43 -1.98
CA ASP A 105 -19.26 -7.53 -1.08
C ASP A 105 -18.03 -7.15 -0.26
N ILE A 106 -18.21 -7.14 1.07
CA ILE A 106 -17.15 -6.82 2.02
C ILE A 106 -16.11 -7.93 2.08
N ASN A 107 -16.50 -9.19 1.84
CA ASN A 107 -15.58 -10.32 1.86
C ASN A 107 -14.57 -10.19 0.72
N THR A 108 -15.02 -9.90 -0.49
CA THR A 108 -14.12 -9.60 -1.63
C THR A 108 -13.11 -8.49 -1.33
N PHE A 109 -13.46 -7.52 -0.47
CA PHE A 109 -12.57 -6.43 -0.07
C PHE A 109 -11.58 -6.82 1.03
N ILE A 110 -12.04 -7.50 2.08
CA ILE A 110 -11.25 -7.75 3.30
C ILE A 110 -10.59 -9.13 3.34
N THR A 111 -11.14 -10.14 2.66
CA THR A 111 -10.64 -11.52 2.69
C THR A 111 -9.17 -11.62 2.29
N PRO A 112 -8.69 -10.99 1.20
CA PRO A 112 -7.26 -11.04 0.86
C PRO A 112 -6.35 -10.48 1.96
N PHE A 113 -6.84 -9.49 2.71
CA PHE A 113 -6.13 -8.93 3.86
C PHE A 113 -6.13 -9.87 5.07
N VAL A 114 -7.27 -10.46 5.40
CA VAL A 114 -7.41 -11.37 6.54
C VAL A 114 -6.59 -12.64 6.32
N ASP A 115 -6.65 -13.22 5.12
CA ASP A 115 -5.90 -14.43 4.77
C ASP A 115 -4.39 -14.18 4.93
N GLU A 116 -3.87 -13.09 4.36
CA GLU A 116 -2.44 -12.77 4.50
C GLU A 116 -2.06 -12.41 5.95
N MET A 117 -2.94 -11.74 6.72
CA MET A 117 -2.67 -11.47 8.12
C MET A 117 -2.57 -12.75 8.95
N ASN A 118 -3.45 -13.73 8.72
CA ASN A 118 -3.39 -15.01 9.43
C ASN A 118 -2.07 -15.73 9.13
N ASP A 119 -1.69 -15.80 7.84
CA ASP A 119 -0.41 -16.37 7.44
C ASP A 119 0.78 -15.65 8.10
N LEU A 120 0.72 -14.32 8.21
CA LEU A 120 1.76 -13.51 8.85
C LEU A 120 1.81 -13.69 10.38
N MET A 121 0.68 -13.94 11.04
CA MET A 121 0.64 -14.21 12.47
C MET A 121 1.25 -15.58 12.79
N ASP A 122 1.04 -16.56 11.91
CA ASP A 122 1.57 -17.92 12.08
C ASP A 122 3.05 -18.01 11.69
N GLU A 123 3.42 -17.47 10.52
CA GLU A 123 4.75 -17.63 9.95
C GLU A 123 5.71 -16.48 10.25
N GLY A 124 5.19 -15.30 10.58
CA GLY A 124 5.96 -14.07 10.65
C GLY A 124 6.41 -13.52 9.29
N ILE A 125 7.29 -12.52 9.32
CA ILE A 125 7.80 -11.82 8.15
C ILE A 125 9.32 -11.66 8.17
N MET A 126 9.95 -11.87 7.01
CA MET A 126 11.36 -11.56 6.80
C MET A 126 11.54 -10.11 6.36
N LEU A 127 12.17 -9.29 7.19
CA LEU A 127 12.50 -7.90 6.89
C LEU A 127 14.00 -7.68 7.03
N ASN A 128 14.66 -7.19 5.97
CA ASN A 128 16.09 -6.88 5.96
C ASN A 128 16.97 -8.05 6.46
N GLY A 129 16.60 -9.29 6.13
CA GLY A 129 17.31 -10.50 6.55
C GLY A 129 17.01 -10.98 7.97
N MET A 130 16.13 -10.31 8.72
CA MET A 130 15.71 -10.72 10.05
C MET A 130 14.25 -11.21 10.05
N HIS A 131 14.01 -12.32 10.74
CA HIS A 131 12.66 -12.83 10.99
C HIS A 131 11.99 -12.03 12.11
N LYS A 132 10.76 -11.58 11.86
CA LYS A 132 9.93 -10.79 12.80
C LYS A 132 8.59 -11.49 12.98
N LYS A 133 8.11 -11.57 14.22
CA LYS A 133 6.73 -11.98 14.48
C LYS A 133 5.79 -10.81 14.21
N THR A 134 4.60 -11.10 13.72
CA THR A 134 3.56 -10.12 13.39
C THR A 134 2.31 -10.39 14.21
#